data_AF-A0A8J3PQ77-F1
#
_entry.id   AF-A0A8J3PQ77-F1
#
_cell.length_a   1.000
_cell.length_b   1.000
_cell.length_c   1.000
_cell.angle_alpha   90.00
_cell.angle_beta   90.00
_cell.angle_gamma   90.00
#
_symmetry.space_group_name_H-M   'P 1'
#
loop_
_entity.id
_entity.type
_entity.pdbx_description
1 polymer ?
#
loop_
_entity_poly.entity_id
_entity_poly.type
_entity_poly.pdbx_seq_one_letter_code
_entity_poly.pdbx_strand_id
1 'polypeptide(L)'
;MKQAWLAAYGIDPDPDQAYDEAVRAVETVACPLICPNADGKRTLGTAIAVLRNDLVAKTPRWSLALPDASGRPASVDELIAMLTLLWEGQVSRHAGSTKSRRQTAAEAEAAVQIAVTLTQWLSSGVLQAAP
;
A
#
# COMPACT_ATOMS: atom_id res chain seq x y z
N MET A 1 10.79 -5.19 -1.03
CA MET A 1 10.26 -6.52 -1.44
C MET A 1 11.15 -7.69 -1.07
N LYS A 2 12.44 -7.74 -1.45
CA LYS A 2 13.31 -8.88 -1.10
C LYS A 2 13.32 -9.21 0.41
N GLN A 3 13.48 -8.21 1.27
CA GLN A 3 13.52 -8.41 2.72
C GLN A 3 12.18 -8.93 3.27
N ALA A 4 11.06 -8.33 2.85
CA ALA A 4 9.73 -8.78 3.22
C ALA A 4 9.47 -10.25 2.84
N TRP A 5 9.88 -10.66 1.64
CA TRP A 5 9.74 -12.04 1.17
C TRP A 5 10.57 -13.03 1.99
N LEU A 6 11.83 -12.70 2.27
CA LEU A 6 12.71 -13.55 3.09
C LEU A 6 12.20 -13.67 4.52
N ALA A 7 11.69 -12.60 5.11
CA ALA A 7 11.13 -12.64 6.46
C ALA A 7 9.80 -13.43 6.54
N ALA A 8 9.01 -13.49 5.46
CA ALA A 8 7.77 -14.28 5.45
C ALA A 8 8.00 -15.77 5.12
N TYR A 9 8.80 -16.05 4.09
CA TYR A 9 8.92 -17.39 3.49
C TYR A 9 10.31 -18.02 3.65
N GLY A 10 11.20 -17.39 4.42
CA GLY A 10 12.56 -17.88 4.66
C GLY A 10 12.65 -19.05 5.63
N ILE A 11 13.89 -19.47 5.93
CA ILE A 11 14.18 -20.60 6.83
C ILE A 11 13.72 -20.30 8.26
N ASP A 12 13.84 -19.05 8.70
CA ASP A 12 13.41 -18.57 10.01
C ASP A 12 12.46 -17.38 9.83
N PRO A 13 11.15 -17.63 9.65
CA PRO A 13 10.19 -16.57 9.40
C PRO A 13 10.02 -15.62 10.60
N ASP A 14 10.04 -14.31 10.34
CA ASP A 14 9.62 -13.27 11.28
C ASP A 14 8.42 -12.50 10.70
N PRO A 15 7.18 -12.85 11.09
CA PRO A 15 5.98 -12.21 10.58
C PRO A 15 5.91 -10.70 10.83
N ASP A 16 6.45 -10.20 11.94
CA ASP A 16 6.43 -8.77 12.24
C ASP A 16 7.38 -8.01 11.31
N GLN A 17 8.58 -8.54 11.12
CA GLN A 17 9.56 -7.97 10.20
C GLN A 17 9.05 -8.04 8.76
N ALA A 18 8.45 -9.17 8.36
CA ALA A 18 7.87 -9.35 7.03
C ALA A 18 6.81 -8.30 6.72
N TYR A 19 5.87 -8.08 7.64
CA TYR A 19 4.84 -7.06 7.49
C TYR A 19 5.45 -5.66 7.43
N ASP A 20 6.42 -5.36 8.30
CA ASP A 20 7.08 -4.05 8.30
C ASP A 20 7.82 -3.73 7.00
N GLU A 21 8.60 -4.68 6.50
CA GLU A 21 9.30 -4.55 5.24
C GLU A 21 8.35 -4.52 4.04
N ALA A 22 7.16 -5.13 4.14
CA ALA A 22 6.11 -5.04 3.13
C ALA A 22 5.55 -3.60 3.05
N VAL A 23 5.21 -2.98 4.18
CA VAL A 23 4.74 -1.58 4.24
C VAL A 23 5.80 -0.63 3.68
N ARG A 24 7.04 -0.74 4.16
CA ARG A 24 8.16 0.13 3.70
C ARG A 24 8.42 0.00 2.21
N ALA A 25 8.30 -1.21 1.65
CA ALA A 25 8.48 -1.42 0.23
C ALA A 25 7.43 -0.69 -0.61
N VAL A 26 6.16 -0.70 -0.17
CA VAL A 26 5.09 0.06 -0.83
C VAL A 26 5.32 1.56 -0.68
N GLU A 27 5.68 2.04 0.52
CA GLU A 27 5.98 3.47 0.76
C GLU A 27 7.09 3.99 -0.16
N THR A 28 8.13 3.19 -0.40
CA THR A 28 9.27 3.55 -1.26
C THR A 28 8.84 3.87 -2.70
N VAL A 29 7.74 3.27 -3.19
CA VAL A 29 7.22 3.51 -4.55
C VAL A 29 6.05 4.50 -4.52
N ALA A 30 5.10 4.31 -3.61
CA ALA A 30 3.88 5.11 -3.50
C ALA A 30 4.17 6.58 -3.15
N CYS A 31 5.04 6.83 -2.17
CA CYS A 31 5.22 8.16 -1.62
C CYS A 31 5.90 9.15 -2.60
N PRO A 32 6.93 8.77 -3.38
CA PRO A 32 7.46 9.61 -4.45
C PRO A 32 6.44 9.90 -5.56
N LEU A 33 5.63 8.91 -5.93
CA LEU A 33 4.65 9.01 -7.02
C LEU A 33 3.43 9.87 -6.65
N ILE A 34 2.81 9.58 -5.50
CA ILE A 34 1.51 10.16 -5.11
C ILE A 34 1.68 11.47 -4.35
N CYS A 35 2.75 11.62 -3.57
CA CYS A 35 2.95 12.75 -2.68
C CYS A 35 4.25 13.52 -2.96
N PRO A 36 4.63 13.86 -4.21
CA PRO A 36 5.98 14.29 -4.61
C PRO A 36 6.53 15.51 -3.85
N ASN A 37 5.68 16.30 -3.20
CA ASN A 37 6.04 17.56 -2.52
C ASN A 37 6.05 17.50 -0.98
N ALA A 38 5.85 16.34 -0.35
CA ALA A 38 5.85 16.24 1.12
C ALA A 38 7.28 16.03 1.70
N ASP A 39 7.72 16.86 2.63
CA ASP A 39 9.12 16.86 3.12
C ASP A 39 9.44 15.70 4.08
N GLY A 40 10.07 14.64 3.57
CA GLY A 40 10.84 13.65 4.35
C GLY A 40 10.07 12.76 5.35
N LYS A 41 8.75 12.94 5.51
CA LYS A 41 7.91 12.23 6.49
C LYS A 41 6.74 11.45 5.87
N ARG A 42 6.84 11.09 4.59
CA ARG A 42 5.73 10.44 3.88
C ARG A 42 5.57 9.02 4.38
N THR A 43 4.37 8.72 4.84
CA THR A 43 3.95 7.37 5.19
C THR A 43 2.91 6.88 4.21
N LEU A 44 2.59 5.60 4.28
CA LEU A 44 1.48 5.01 3.52
C LEU A 44 0.16 5.73 3.84
N GLY A 45 -0.05 6.13 5.09
CA GLY A 45 -1.19 6.95 5.52
C GLY A 45 -1.27 8.30 4.80
N THR A 46 -0.13 8.96 4.54
CA THR A 46 -0.10 10.20 3.75
C THR A 46 -0.55 9.97 2.31
N ALA A 47 -0.06 8.90 1.67
CA ALA A 47 -0.44 8.55 0.30
C ALA A 47 -1.94 8.23 0.19
N ILE A 48 -2.49 7.47 1.14
CA ILE A 48 -3.92 7.17 1.23
C ILE A 48 -4.75 8.45 1.33
N ALA A 49 -4.34 9.39 2.20
CA ALA A 49 -5.05 10.66 2.36
C ALA A 49 -5.06 11.49 1.08
N VAL A 50 -3.94 11.55 0.36
CA VAL A 50 -3.85 12.26 -0.93
C VAL A 50 -4.78 11.63 -1.98
N LEU A 51 -4.78 10.30 -2.11
CA LEU A 51 -5.67 9.61 -3.06
C LEU A 51 -7.15 9.81 -2.72
N ARG A 52 -7.52 9.73 -1.43
CA ARG A 52 -8.91 9.98 -0.98
C ARG A 52 -9.37 11.41 -1.29
N ASN A 53 -8.51 12.40 -1.07
CA ASN A 53 -8.81 13.79 -1.39
C ASN A 53 -8.93 14.00 -2.92
N ASP A 54 -8.11 13.31 -3.71
CA ASP A 54 -8.15 13.36 -5.17
C ASP A 54 -9.44 12.74 -5.73
N LEU A 55 -9.85 11.60 -5.17
CA LEU A 55 -11.05 10.86 -5.56
C LEU A 55 -12.33 11.71 -5.44
N VAL A 56 -12.45 12.53 -4.40
CA VAL A 56 -13.62 13.39 -4.18
C VAL A 56 -13.48 14.78 -4.82
N ALA A 57 -12.37 15.05 -5.50
CA ALA A 57 -12.15 16.33 -6.17
C ALA A 57 -13.04 16.46 -7.41
N LYS A 58 -13.38 17.71 -7.78
CA LYS A 58 -14.16 17.99 -9.00
C LYS A 58 -13.48 17.46 -10.28
N THR A 59 -12.15 17.41 -10.26
CA THR A 59 -11.32 16.88 -11.36
C THR A 59 -10.26 15.97 -10.74
N PRO A 60 -10.55 14.67 -10.59
CA PRO A 60 -9.58 13.69 -10.11
C PRO A 60 -8.35 13.67 -11.03
N ARG A 61 -7.17 13.50 -10.44
CA ARG A 61 -5.91 13.43 -11.20
C ARG A 61 -5.53 12.00 -11.52
N TRP A 62 -6.07 11.03 -10.81
CA TRP A 62 -5.66 9.64 -10.91
C TRP A 62 -6.79 8.71 -11.36
N SER A 63 -6.42 7.70 -12.15
CA SER A 63 -7.25 6.56 -12.50
C SER A 63 -6.40 5.29 -12.56
N LEU A 64 -7.04 4.13 -12.61
CA LEU A 64 -6.39 2.85 -12.87
C LEU A 64 -6.42 2.54 -14.37
N ALA A 65 -5.35 1.91 -14.87
CA ALA A 65 -5.29 1.35 -16.22
C ALA A 65 -6.24 0.15 -16.43
N LEU A 66 -6.75 -0.42 -15.33
CA LEU A 66 -7.79 -1.45 -15.36
C LEU A 66 -9.12 -0.83 -15.79
N PRO A 67 -9.89 -1.47 -16.68
CA PRO A 67 -11.21 -0.98 -17.03
C PRO A 67 -12.24 -1.27 -15.94
N ASP A 68 -13.18 -0.35 -15.76
CA ASP A 68 -14.42 -0.56 -15.02
C ASP A 68 -15.44 -1.35 -15.86
N ALA A 69 -16.63 -1.61 -15.30
CA ALA A 69 -17.71 -2.31 -15.99
C ALA A 69 -18.21 -1.60 -17.26
N SER A 70 -17.90 -0.31 -17.43
CA SER A 70 -18.22 0.48 -18.62
C SER A 70 -17.09 0.49 -19.66
N GLY A 71 -15.97 -0.18 -19.39
CA GLY A 71 -14.79 -0.21 -20.27
C GLY A 71 -13.92 1.04 -20.19
N ARG A 72 -14.14 1.93 -19.23
CA ARG A 72 -13.33 3.14 -19.00
C ARG A 72 -12.30 2.88 -17.90
N PRO A 73 -11.20 3.66 -17.81
CA PRO A 73 -10.27 3.57 -16.70
C PRO A 73 -11.01 3.57 -15.35
N ALA A 74 -10.72 2.59 -14.50
CA ALA A 74 -11.38 2.43 -13.22
C ALA A 74 -10.95 3.53 -12.24
N SER A 75 -11.81 3.77 -11.26
CA SER A 75 -11.49 4.64 -10.13
C SER A 75 -10.34 4.07 -9.30
N VAL A 76 -9.75 4.89 -8.44
CA VAL A 76 -8.67 4.48 -7.52
C VAL A 76 -9.19 3.88 -6.20
N ASP A 77 -10.50 3.65 -6.07
CA ASP A 77 -11.15 3.10 -4.86
C ASP A 77 -10.51 1.78 -4.41
N GLU A 78 -10.31 0.83 -5.34
CA GLU A 78 -9.73 -0.48 -5.06
C GLU A 78 -8.26 -0.35 -4.62
N LEU A 79 -7.52 0.59 -5.21
CA LEU A 79 -6.15 0.88 -4.80
C LEU A 79 -6.11 1.45 -3.38
N ILE A 80 -7.00 2.40 -3.06
CA ILE A 80 -7.14 2.98 -1.72
C ILE A 80 -7.49 1.87 -0.72
N ALA A 81 -8.40 0.97 -1.05
CA ALA A 81 -8.79 -0.14 -0.18
C ALA A 81 -7.62 -1.07 0.14
N MET A 82 -6.82 -1.47 -0.85
CA MET A 82 -5.63 -2.31 -0.64
C MET A 82 -4.56 -1.60 0.19
N LEU A 83 -4.27 -0.33 -0.09
CA LEU A 83 -3.32 0.48 0.68
C LEU A 83 -3.78 0.61 2.15
N THR A 84 -5.08 0.87 2.36
CA THR A 84 -5.68 1.00 3.69
C THR A 84 -5.60 -0.32 4.45
N LEU A 85 -5.96 -1.44 3.81
CA LEU A 85 -5.88 -2.77 4.41
C LEU A 85 -4.45 -3.08 4.87
N LEU A 86 -3.46 -2.79 4.04
CA LEU A 86 -2.05 -2.98 4.38
C LEU A 86 -1.63 -2.08 5.54
N TRP A 87 -2.00 -0.80 5.52
CA TRP A 87 -1.60 0.19 6.53
C TRP A 87 -2.24 -0.08 7.91
N GLU A 88 -3.55 -0.27 7.97
CA GLU A 88 -4.29 -0.47 9.23
C GLU A 88 -4.07 -1.88 9.81
N GLY A 89 -3.80 -2.86 8.95
CA GLY A 89 -3.52 -4.25 9.37
C GLY A 89 -2.22 -4.44 10.14
N GLN A 90 -1.34 -3.43 10.20
CA GLN A 90 -0.06 -3.51 10.91
C GLN A 90 -0.22 -3.31 12.43
N VAL A 91 -0.84 -4.27 13.11
CA VAL A 91 -1.17 -4.15 14.54
C VAL A 91 0.06 -4.19 15.48
N SER A 92 1.18 -4.77 15.05
CA SER A 92 2.41 -4.89 15.86
C SER A 92 3.12 -3.56 16.12
N ARG A 93 2.93 -2.55 15.27
CA ARG A 93 3.57 -1.22 15.40
C ARG A 93 2.79 -0.20 16.20
N HIS A 94 1.57 -0.53 16.62
CA HIS A 94 0.73 0.39 17.37
C HIS A 94 1.03 0.29 18.88
N ALA A 95 2.23 0.72 19.29
CA ALA A 95 2.61 0.81 20.70
C ALA A 95 1.57 1.66 21.48
N GLY A 96 0.96 1.07 22.51
CA GLY A 96 -0.10 1.71 23.30
C GLY A 96 -1.54 1.44 22.83
N SER A 97 -1.74 0.76 21.70
CA SER A 97 -3.07 0.24 21.31
C SER A 97 -3.41 -1.01 22.12
N THR A 98 -4.65 -1.11 22.60
CA THR A 98 -5.19 -2.33 23.22
C THR A 98 -5.19 -3.54 22.28
N LYS A 99 -4.97 -3.32 20.98
CA LYS A 99 -4.90 -4.35 19.93
C LYS A 99 -3.48 -4.72 19.53
N SER A 100 -2.45 -4.17 20.17
CA SER A 100 -1.05 -4.45 19.82
C SER A 100 -0.69 -5.90 20.13
N ARG A 101 -0.25 -6.63 19.11
CA ARG A 101 0.22 -8.02 19.19
C ARG A 101 1.19 -8.33 18.05
N ARG A 102 1.92 -9.44 18.18
CA ARG A 102 2.68 -10.02 17.07
C ARG A 102 1.74 -10.38 15.91
N GLN A 103 2.21 -10.18 14.69
CA GLN A 103 1.59 -10.68 13.48
C GLN A 103 1.70 -12.20 13.42
N THR A 104 0.67 -12.84 12.88
CA THR A 104 0.70 -14.24 12.52
C THR A 104 1.38 -14.43 11.16
N ALA A 105 1.87 -15.64 10.88
CA ALA A 105 2.46 -15.97 9.58
C ALA A 105 1.49 -15.67 8.41
N ALA A 106 0.22 -16.10 8.54
CA ALA A 106 -0.79 -15.86 7.51
C ALA A 106 -1.03 -14.37 7.23
N GLU A 107 -1.03 -13.51 8.26
CA GLU A 107 -1.15 -12.06 8.10
C GLU A 107 0.05 -11.45 7.38
N ALA A 108 1.26 -11.89 7.75
CA ALA A 108 2.49 -11.44 7.12
C ALA A 108 2.58 -11.86 5.65
N GLU A 109 2.27 -13.12 5.35
CA GLU A 109 2.24 -13.64 3.98
C GLU A 109 1.22 -12.89 3.12
N ALA A 110 0.00 -12.68 3.62
CA ALA A 110 -1.03 -11.91 2.92
C ALA A 110 -0.58 -10.45 2.68
N ALA A 111 0.02 -9.81 3.69
CA ALA A 111 0.56 -8.46 3.56
C ALA A 111 1.69 -8.37 2.52
N VAL A 112 2.57 -9.37 2.46
CA VAL A 112 3.62 -9.46 1.43
C VAL A 112 3.00 -9.57 0.04
N GLN A 113 1.96 -10.37 -0.18
CA GLN A 113 1.31 -10.49 -1.50
C GLN A 113 0.58 -9.21 -1.91
N ILE A 114 -0.08 -8.53 -0.96
CA ILE A 114 -0.65 -7.19 -1.20
C ILE A 114 0.47 -6.21 -1.59
N ALA A 115 1.58 -6.20 -0.86
CA ALA A 115 2.71 -5.34 -1.15
C ALA A 115 3.38 -5.63 -2.50
N VAL A 116 3.48 -6.89 -2.92
CA VAL A 116 3.93 -7.27 -4.28
C VAL A 116 3.03 -6.62 -5.32
N THR A 117 1.72 -6.82 -5.19
CA THR A 117 0.72 -6.30 -6.13
C THR A 117 0.79 -4.77 -6.22
N LEU A 118 0.78 -4.08 -5.06
CA LEU A 118 0.85 -2.62 -4.98
C LEU A 118 2.15 -2.08 -5.57
N THR A 119 3.29 -2.64 -5.19
CA THR A 119 4.60 -2.22 -5.70
C THR A 119 4.68 -2.38 -7.22
N GLN A 120 4.21 -3.52 -7.73
CA GLN A 120 4.18 -3.79 -9.17
C GLN A 120 3.27 -2.81 -9.90
N TRP A 121 2.03 -2.63 -9.45
CA TRP A 121 1.05 -1.73 -10.06
C TRP A 121 1.56 -0.28 -10.13
N LEU A 122 2.10 0.22 -9.03
CA LEU A 122 2.61 1.59 -8.96
C LEU A 122 3.87 1.78 -9.81
N SER A 123 4.73 0.76 -9.91
CA SER A 123 5.95 0.82 -10.72
C SER A 123 5.70 0.65 -12.22
N SER A 124 4.62 -0.04 -12.61
CA SER A 124 4.29 -0.33 -14.01
C SER A 124 3.23 0.60 -14.61
N GLY A 125 2.89 1.69 -13.92
CA GLY A 125 1.93 2.68 -14.43
C GLY A 125 0.48 2.22 -14.44
N VAL A 126 0.09 1.24 -13.60
CA VAL A 126 -1.34 0.93 -13.41
C VAL A 126 -2.06 2.10 -12.79
N LEU A 127 -1.43 2.83 -11.87
CA LEU A 127 -1.88 4.16 -11.45
C LEU A 127 -1.40 5.18 -12.49
N GLN A 128 -2.32 5.89 -13.13
CA GLN A 128 -2.03 6.82 -14.22
C GLN A 128 -2.85 8.09 -14.11
N ALA A 129 -2.48 9.13 -14.86
CA ALA A 129 -3.26 10.35 -14.95
C ALA A 129 -4.69 10.03 -15.44
N ALA A 130 -5.70 10.64 -14.79
CA ALA A 130 -7.08 10.55 -15.25
C ALA A 130 -7.21 11.20 -16.65
N PRO A 131 -8.05 10.62 -17.54
CA PRO A 131 -8.29 11.15 -18.88
C PRO A 131 -9.05 12.48 -18.88
#